data_AF-A0A3D5DI32-F1
#
_entry.id   AF-A0A3D5DI32-F1
#
_cell.length_a   1.000
_cell.length_b   1.000
_cell.length_c   1.000
_cell.angle_alpha   90.00
_cell.angle_beta   90.00
_cell.angle_gamma   90.00
#
_symmetry.space_group_name_H-M   'P 1'
#
loop_
_entity.id
_entity.type
_entity.pdbx_description
1 polymer ?
#
loop_
_entity_poly.entity_id
_entity_poly.type
_entity_poly.pdbx_seq_one_letter_code
_entity_poly.pdbx_strand_id
1 'polypeptide(L)'
;MEPERGSQATLGDLLERVLDKGIVLKLDLVIGVAGIPLIGISLQGAIAAIETMLEYGMMEGWDADSRAYAIRETQRRELGLQPGEHAVLELYGSHQHTRGIFRIWRPGRLILTERRLLLVRPSPREVLFETPVSAIAGIGRGVHKSVGGSDREIVSLALADGSLATLYTSQPGLLEAGLRERFQRLGQAVAEIPPASVERLDPDAVAAGQLWHHWVPRTGPAVWKSGWALLTGTEFTWRPDVAHGAALQLPVTEIWGLDIARRELGVLGERDVLVITSGSDGRRAEALFAGERIDVWKAAIRRAALAIDGDGDA
;
A
#
# COMPACT_ATOMS: atom_id res chain seq x y z
N MET A 1 48.19 5.79 -40.49
CA MET A 1 46.91 5.43 -39.84
C MET A 1 47.01 5.86 -38.40
N GLU A 2 46.40 6.99 -38.06
CA GLU A 2 46.18 7.36 -36.65
C GLU A 2 44.96 6.60 -36.13
N PRO A 3 44.98 6.07 -34.89
CA PRO A 3 43.82 5.42 -34.31
C PRO A 3 42.86 6.49 -33.76
N GLU A 4 41.72 6.67 -34.42
CA GLU A 4 40.62 7.45 -33.87
C GLU A 4 40.05 6.74 -32.63
N ARG A 5 40.29 7.32 -31.44
CA ARG A 5 39.58 6.95 -30.22
C ARG A 5 38.30 7.78 -30.12
N GLY A 6 37.27 7.38 -30.87
CA GLY A 6 35.91 7.89 -30.72
C GLY A 6 35.05 6.88 -29.97
N SER A 7 34.83 7.08 -28.67
CA SER A 7 33.79 6.35 -27.93
C SER A 7 33.34 7.15 -26.71
N GLN A 8 32.60 8.23 -26.94
CA GLN A 8 31.58 8.62 -25.98
C GLN A 8 30.35 7.76 -26.26
N ALA A 9 30.32 6.54 -25.71
CA ALA A 9 29.10 5.73 -25.73
C ALA A 9 28.05 6.46 -24.89
N THR A 10 26.96 6.90 -25.51
CA THR A 10 25.86 7.50 -24.78
C THR A 10 25.03 6.41 -24.11
N LEU A 11 24.28 6.74 -23.06
CA LEU A 11 23.35 5.81 -22.41
C LEU A 11 22.33 5.24 -23.40
N GLY A 12 21.96 6.02 -24.43
CA GLY A 12 21.11 5.59 -25.53
C GLY A 12 21.73 4.45 -26.33
N ASP A 13 22.99 4.60 -26.76
CA ASP A 13 23.71 3.57 -27.52
C ASP A 13 23.88 2.27 -26.71
N LEU A 14 24.03 2.40 -25.39
CA LEU A 14 24.13 1.25 -24.49
C LEU A 14 22.79 0.52 -24.35
N LEU A 15 21.69 1.27 -24.22
CA LEU A 15 20.34 0.72 -24.16
C LEU A 15 19.94 0.05 -25.47
N GLU A 16 20.20 0.69 -26.61
CA GLU A 16 19.93 0.14 -27.94
C GLU A 16 20.66 -1.19 -28.14
N ARG A 17 21.95 -1.25 -27.75
CA ARG A 17 22.73 -2.48 -27.85
C ARG A 17 22.28 -3.57 -26.88
N VAL A 18 21.81 -3.21 -25.68
CA VAL A 18 21.22 -4.17 -24.72
C VAL A 18 19.90 -4.71 -25.24
N LEU A 19 19.07 -3.87 -25.88
CA LEU A 19 17.81 -4.30 -26.49
C LEU A 19 18.07 -5.20 -27.71
N ASP A 20 19.00 -4.85 -28.58
CA ASP A 20 19.30 -5.62 -29.80
C ASP A 20 20.01 -6.95 -29.53
N LYS A 21 21.05 -6.94 -28.69
CA LYS A 21 21.94 -8.11 -28.48
C LYS A 21 21.55 -8.92 -27.25
N GLY A 22 20.86 -8.31 -26.30
CA GLY A 22 20.57 -8.89 -25.00
C GLY A 22 21.76 -8.89 -24.04
N ILE A 23 21.47 -8.92 -22.74
CA ILE A 23 22.44 -9.19 -21.67
C ILE A 23 21.90 -10.32 -20.79
N VAL A 24 22.78 -11.25 -20.41
CA VAL A 24 22.50 -12.31 -19.43
C VAL A 24 23.28 -11.99 -18.16
N LEU A 25 22.56 -11.81 -17.06
CA LEU A 25 23.09 -11.58 -15.73
C LEU A 25 23.12 -12.90 -14.97
N LYS A 26 24.28 -13.25 -14.40
CA LYS A 26 24.43 -14.35 -13.45
C LYS A 26 24.99 -13.78 -12.16
N LEU A 27 24.24 -13.91 -11.08
CA LEU A 27 24.57 -13.37 -9.78
C LEU A 27 24.53 -14.48 -8.75
N ASP A 28 25.61 -14.65 -8.02
CA ASP A 28 25.70 -15.61 -6.92
C ASP A 28 25.93 -14.84 -5.62
N LEU A 29 25.12 -15.13 -4.61
CA LEU A 29 25.20 -14.55 -3.27
C LEU A 29 25.34 -15.67 -2.26
N VAL A 30 26.37 -15.60 -1.42
CA VAL A 30 26.58 -16.54 -0.31
C VAL A 30 26.47 -15.78 1.01
N ILE A 31 25.54 -16.18 1.86
CA ILE A 31 25.31 -15.63 3.20
C ILE A 31 25.87 -16.61 4.23
N GLY A 32 26.69 -16.12 5.15
CA GLY A 32 27.31 -16.93 6.20
C GLY A 32 27.41 -16.21 7.55
N VAL A 33 27.68 -16.98 8.60
CA VAL A 33 27.90 -16.48 9.97
C VAL A 33 29.24 -17.01 10.48
N ALA A 34 30.05 -16.14 11.10
CA ALA A 34 31.38 -16.48 11.61
C ALA A 34 32.31 -17.16 10.57
N GLY A 35 32.19 -16.78 9.29
CA GLY A 35 32.98 -17.36 8.20
C GLY A 35 32.47 -18.71 7.67
N ILE A 36 31.36 -19.22 8.21
CA ILE A 36 30.71 -20.46 7.75
C ILE A 36 29.59 -20.10 6.76
N PRO A 37 29.66 -20.52 5.49
CA PRO A 37 28.59 -20.26 4.52
C PRO A 37 27.35 -21.11 4.86
N LEU A 38 26.19 -20.47 4.96
CA LEU A 38 24.93 -21.12 5.34
C LEU A 38 23.95 -21.21 4.17
N ILE A 39 23.87 -20.15 3.36
CA ILE A 39 22.89 -20.03 2.27
C ILE A 39 23.60 -19.56 1.01
N GLY A 40 23.41 -20.28 -0.09
CA GLY A 40 23.78 -19.84 -1.43
C GLY A 40 22.54 -19.49 -2.25
N ILE A 41 22.53 -18.35 -2.91
CA ILE A 41 21.47 -17.89 -3.81
C ILE A 41 22.12 -17.68 -5.18
N SER A 42 21.61 -18.34 -6.22
CA SER A 42 22.01 -18.10 -7.61
C SER A 42 20.83 -17.52 -8.38
N LEU A 43 21.07 -16.40 -9.05
CA LEU A 43 20.10 -15.65 -9.83
C LEU A 43 20.60 -15.53 -11.26
N GLN A 44 19.79 -15.97 -12.21
CA GLN A 44 20.02 -15.77 -13.63
C GLN A 44 18.88 -14.94 -14.23
N GLY A 45 19.21 -13.85 -14.91
CA GLY A 45 18.24 -12.98 -15.60
C GLY A 45 18.72 -12.62 -17.00
N ALA A 46 17.79 -12.37 -17.91
CA ALA A 46 18.10 -11.87 -19.25
C ALA A 46 17.30 -10.58 -19.53
N ILE A 47 17.93 -9.58 -20.16
CA ILE A 47 17.29 -8.34 -20.59
C ILE A 47 17.60 -8.16 -22.07
N ALA A 48 16.58 -8.10 -22.91
CA ALA A 48 16.67 -7.92 -24.37
C ALA A 48 15.30 -7.46 -24.93
N ALA A 49 15.24 -7.08 -26.20
CA ALA A 49 13.98 -6.92 -26.93
C ALA A 49 13.25 -8.27 -27.08
N ILE A 50 11.92 -8.23 -27.21
CA ILE A 50 11.06 -9.42 -27.32
C ILE A 50 11.45 -10.24 -28.56
N GLU A 51 11.70 -9.55 -29.67
CA GLU A 51 12.14 -10.12 -30.94
C GLU A 51 13.46 -10.88 -30.78
N THR A 52 14.43 -10.27 -30.10
CA THR A 52 15.74 -10.88 -29.78
C THR A 52 15.59 -12.10 -28.87
N MET A 53 14.72 -12.05 -27.85
CA MET A 53 14.46 -13.18 -26.97
C MET A 53 13.83 -14.38 -27.70
N LEU A 54 12.96 -14.12 -28.69
CA LEU A 54 12.38 -15.14 -29.57
C LEU A 54 13.45 -15.74 -30.50
N GLU A 55 14.29 -14.91 -31.11
CA GLU A 55 15.38 -15.35 -32.02
C GLU A 55 16.38 -16.28 -31.32
N TYR A 56 16.72 -16.02 -30.05
CA TYR A 56 17.61 -16.86 -29.26
C TYR A 56 16.91 -18.06 -28.59
N GLY A 57 15.64 -18.33 -28.91
CA GLY A 57 14.88 -19.47 -28.36
C GLY A 57 14.58 -19.35 -26.86
N MET A 58 14.77 -18.17 -26.25
CA MET A 58 14.57 -17.97 -24.81
C MET A 58 13.08 -18.03 -24.41
N MET A 59 12.18 -17.96 -25.39
CA MET A 59 10.72 -18.10 -25.22
C MET A 59 10.15 -19.42 -25.76
N GLU A 60 10.95 -20.36 -26.26
CA GLU A 60 10.45 -21.66 -26.76
C GLU A 60 9.83 -22.52 -25.63
N GLY A 61 10.28 -22.34 -24.38
CA GLY A 61 9.62 -22.90 -23.18
C GLY A 61 8.31 -22.20 -22.80
N TRP A 62 8.10 -20.96 -23.25
CA TRP A 62 6.89 -20.15 -23.06
C TRP A 62 5.80 -20.49 -24.11
N ASP A 63 6.16 -21.09 -25.25
CA ASP A 63 5.20 -21.46 -26.30
C ASP A 63 4.25 -22.62 -25.94
N ALA A 64 4.61 -23.42 -24.93
CA ALA A 64 3.66 -24.35 -24.31
C ALA A 64 2.54 -23.63 -23.54
N ASP A 65 2.84 -22.46 -22.97
CA ASP A 65 1.87 -21.59 -22.28
C ASP A 65 1.02 -20.78 -23.26
N SER A 66 1.52 -20.50 -24.48
CA SER A 66 0.74 -19.82 -25.54
C SER A 66 -0.50 -20.63 -25.98
N ARG A 67 -0.45 -21.97 -25.93
CA ARG A 67 -1.65 -22.81 -26.15
C ARG A 67 -2.70 -22.67 -25.04
N ALA A 68 -2.35 -22.07 -23.89
CA ALA A 68 -3.31 -21.64 -22.88
C ALA A 68 -4.21 -20.48 -23.34
N TYR A 69 -4.01 -19.93 -24.53
CA TYR A 69 -4.97 -19.01 -25.14
C TYR A 69 -6.34 -19.68 -25.36
N ALA A 70 -6.38 -21.00 -25.65
CA ALA A 70 -7.62 -21.78 -25.69
C ALA A 70 -8.21 -22.04 -24.28
N ILE A 71 -7.41 -21.83 -23.22
CA ILE A 71 -7.81 -21.92 -21.79
C ILE A 71 -8.47 -20.61 -21.32
N ARG A 72 -8.48 -19.53 -22.13
CA ARG A 72 -9.17 -18.27 -21.78
C ARG A 72 -10.65 -18.46 -21.43
N GLU A 73 -11.31 -19.47 -21.99
CA GLU A 73 -12.70 -19.81 -21.65
C GLU A 73 -12.82 -20.61 -20.33
N THR A 74 -11.77 -21.32 -19.92
CA THR A 74 -11.67 -22.12 -18.68
C THR A 74 -11.19 -21.28 -17.48
N GLN A 75 -10.35 -20.25 -17.70
CA GLN A 75 -9.85 -19.37 -16.64
C GLN A 75 -10.95 -18.55 -15.95
N ARG A 76 -12.08 -18.25 -16.61
CA ARG A 76 -13.22 -17.58 -15.97
C ARG A 76 -13.76 -18.33 -14.74
N ARG A 77 -13.60 -19.66 -14.68
CA ARG A 77 -13.94 -20.49 -13.50
C ARG A 77 -12.82 -20.53 -12.45
N GLU A 78 -11.58 -20.28 -12.84
CA GLU A 78 -10.40 -20.31 -11.96
C GLU A 78 -10.18 -19.01 -11.19
N LEU A 79 -10.70 -17.88 -11.68
CA LEU A 79 -10.57 -16.56 -11.06
C LEU A 79 -11.49 -16.33 -9.83
N GLY A 80 -12.35 -17.29 -9.50
CA GLY A 80 -13.25 -17.20 -8.32
C GLY A 80 -14.38 -16.16 -8.46
N LEU A 81 -14.68 -15.75 -9.68
CA LEU A 81 -15.82 -14.91 -9.99
C LEU A 81 -17.12 -15.67 -9.70
N GLN A 82 -18.07 -14.98 -9.09
CA GLN A 82 -19.39 -15.56 -8.85
C GLN A 82 -20.16 -15.70 -10.17
N PRO A 83 -21.14 -16.62 -10.28
CA PRO A 83 -22.02 -16.69 -11.44
C PRO A 83 -22.69 -15.33 -11.71
N GLY A 84 -22.54 -14.81 -12.94
CA GLY A 84 -23.06 -13.49 -13.34
C GLY A 84 -22.18 -12.30 -12.94
N GLU A 85 -21.03 -12.54 -12.29
CA GLU A 85 -20.02 -11.51 -12.04
C GLU A 85 -19.04 -11.43 -13.21
N HIS A 86 -18.90 -10.25 -13.79
CA HIS A 86 -18.03 -10.00 -14.94
C HIS A 86 -16.84 -9.10 -14.54
N ALA A 87 -15.65 -9.47 -15.01
CA ALA A 87 -14.48 -8.61 -14.93
C ALA A 87 -14.64 -7.46 -15.93
N VAL A 88 -14.43 -6.23 -15.46
CA VAL A 88 -14.42 -5.02 -16.30
C VAL A 88 -13.00 -4.60 -16.61
N LEU A 89 -12.09 -4.85 -15.67
CA LEU A 89 -10.67 -4.57 -15.83
C LEU A 89 -9.86 -5.71 -15.20
N GLU A 90 -8.85 -6.15 -15.93
CA GLU A 90 -7.88 -7.13 -15.49
C GLU A 90 -6.47 -6.58 -15.73
N LEU A 91 -5.66 -6.53 -14.68
CA LEU A 91 -4.30 -6.00 -14.69
C LEU A 91 -3.35 -6.96 -13.99
N TYR A 92 -2.06 -6.83 -14.29
CA TYR A 92 -1.04 -7.35 -13.39
C TYR A 92 -0.80 -6.35 -12.25
N GLY A 93 -0.69 -6.88 -11.05
CA GLY A 93 -0.43 -6.05 -9.89
C GLY A 93 0.14 -6.83 -8.72
N SER A 94 0.35 -6.12 -7.62
CA SER A 94 0.82 -6.69 -6.37
C SER A 94 0.13 -5.97 -5.23
N HIS A 95 -0.20 -6.72 -4.19
CA HIS A 95 -0.69 -6.17 -2.93
C HIS A 95 0.42 -6.29 -1.89
N GLN A 96 0.60 -5.23 -1.11
CA GLN A 96 1.53 -5.26 0.00
C GLN A 96 0.89 -6.03 1.16
N HIS A 97 1.52 -7.13 1.54
CA HIS A 97 1.05 -7.95 2.66
C HIS A 97 2.01 -7.81 3.85
N THR A 98 1.46 -7.51 5.01
CA THR A 98 2.21 -7.40 6.27
C THR A 98 2.06 -8.70 7.05
N ARG A 99 3.18 -9.34 7.41
CA ARG A 99 3.22 -10.53 8.26
C ARG A 99 4.25 -10.33 9.36
N GLY A 100 3.79 -9.92 10.55
CA GLY A 100 4.68 -9.46 11.62
C GLY A 100 5.52 -8.27 11.15
N ILE A 101 6.83 -8.34 11.37
CA ILE A 101 7.80 -7.31 10.91
C ILE A 101 8.13 -7.37 9.41
N PHE A 102 7.71 -8.42 8.70
CA PHE A 102 8.05 -8.62 7.29
C PHE A 102 6.97 -8.06 6.37
N ARG A 103 7.41 -7.22 5.42
CA ARG A 103 6.59 -6.59 4.40
C ARG A 103 6.94 -7.20 3.05
N ILE A 104 5.99 -7.88 2.42
CA ILE A 104 6.23 -8.58 1.15
C ILE A 104 5.18 -8.16 0.13
N TRP A 105 5.63 -7.67 -1.02
CA TRP A 105 4.78 -7.48 -2.18
C TRP A 105 4.41 -8.84 -2.76
N ARG A 106 3.12 -9.17 -2.74
CA ARG A 106 2.61 -10.44 -3.27
C ARG A 106 2.04 -10.18 -4.67
N PRO A 107 2.69 -10.64 -5.74
CA PRO A 107 2.21 -10.43 -7.10
C PRO A 107 1.04 -11.36 -7.44
N GLY A 108 0.14 -10.87 -8.29
CA GLY A 108 -1.02 -11.59 -8.81
C GLY A 108 -1.71 -10.82 -9.94
N ARG A 109 -2.89 -11.31 -10.34
CA ARG A 109 -3.80 -10.62 -11.24
C ARG A 109 -4.80 -9.81 -10.45
N LEU A 110 -4.82 -8.50 -10.69
CA LEU A 110 -5.84 -7.57 -10.20
C LEU A 110 -7.05 -7.69 -11.12
N ILE A 111 -8.20 -7.99 -10.54
CA ILE A 111 -9.46 -8.14 -11.26
C ILE A 111 -10.47 -7.24 -10.58
N LEU A 112 -10.96 -6.29 -11.36
CA LEU A 112 -11.96 -5.35 -10.92
C LEU A 112 -13.29 -5.72 -11.59
N THR A 113 -14.25 -6.15 -10.79
CA THR A 113 -15.61 -6.54 -11.19
C THR A 113 -16.59 -5.45 -10.80
N GLU A 114 -17.82 -5.45 -11.29
CA GLU A 114 -18.84 -4.45 -10.89
C GLU A 114 -19.08 -4.38 -9.36
N ARG A 115 -18.64 -5.39 -8.60
CA ARG A 115 -18.95 -5.56 -7.17
C ARG A 115 -17.73 -5.43 -6.27
N ARG A 116 -16.55 -5.88 -6.71
CA ARG A 116 -15.35 -6.01 -5.88
C ARG A 116 -14.05 -5.88 -6.67
N LEU A 117 -12.97 -5.59 -5.96
CA LEU A 117 -11.60 -5.67 -6.43
C LEU A 117 -10.94 -6.91 -5.80
N LEU A 118 -10.30 -7.71 -6.63
CA LEU A 118 -9.63 -8.95 -6.28
C LEU A 118 -8.16 -8.88 -6.71
N LEU A 119 -7.26 -9.45 -5.91
CA LEU A 119 -5.93 -9.85 -6.36
C LEU A 119 -5.80 -11.36 -6.18
N VAL A 120 -5.61 -12.07 -7.29
CA VAL A 120 -5.51 -13.54 -7.27
C VAL A 120 -4.18 -14.01 -7.82
N ARG A 121 -3.57 -14.97 -7.14
CA ARG A 121 -2.49 -15.79 -7.69
C ARG A 121 -3.14 -17.04 -8.29
N PRO A 122 -2.93 -17.36 -9.58
CA PRO A 122 -3.56 -18.51 -10.21
C PRO A 122 -2.91 -19.85 -9.82
N SER A 123 -1.59 -19.87 -9.51
CA SER A 123 -0.90 -21.10 -9.14
C SER A 123 0.18 -20.89 -8.06
N PRO A 124 0.09 -21.53 -6.88
CA PRO A 124 -1.14 -22.16 -6.37
C PRO A 124 -2.26 -21.12 -6.28
N ARG A 125 -3.51 -21.55 -6.47
CA ARG A 125 -4.65 -20.64 -6.42
C ARG A 125 -4.78 -20.03 -5.03
N GLU A 126 -4.70 -18.71 -4.97
CA GLU A 126 -4.80 -17.97 -3.71
C GLU A 126 -5.42 -16.60 -3.96
N VAL A 127 -6.41 -16.22 -3.14
CA VAL A 127 -6.91 -14.85 -3.09
C VAL A 127 -6.00 -14.08 -2.15
N LEU A 128 -5.17 -13.22 -2.73
CA LEU A 128 -4.16 -12.44 -2.01
C LEU A 128 -4.75 -11.18 -1.37
N PHE A 129 -5.82 -10.65 -1.97
CA PHE A 129 -6.56 -9.49 -1.51
C PHE A 129 -7.96 -9.52 -2.11
N GLU A 130 -8.95 -9.11 -1.33
CA GLU A 130 -10.33 -8.96 -1.79
C GLU A 130 -11.01 -7.83 -1.01
N THR A 131 -11.66 -6.90 -1.71
CA THR A 131 -12.54 -5.92 -1.10
C THR A 131 -13.75 -5.62 -1.98
N PRO A 132 -14.98 -5.58 -1.44
CA PRO A 132 -16.11 -4.98 -2.13
C PRO A 132 -15.79 -3.54 -2.53
N VAL A 133 -16.25 -3.10 -3.70
CA VAL A 133 -16.15 -1.70 -4.13
C VAL A 133 -16.88 -0.82 -3.12
N SER A 134 -18.00 -1.32 -2.57
CA SER A 134 -18.78 -0.62 -1.56
C SER A 134 -18.05 -0.43 -0.21
N ALA A 135 -16.99 -1.19 0.04
CA ALA A 135 -16.21 -1.11 1.26
C ALA A 135 -15.01 -0.16 1.14
N ILE A 136 -14.79 0.48 -0.01
CA ILE A 136 -13.68 1.42 -0.23
C ILE A 136 -14.15 2.83 0.16
N ALA A 137 -13.68 3.32 1.31
CA ALA A 137 -14.01 4.64 1.84
C ALA A 137 -13.09 5.75 1.31
N GLY A 138 -11.89 5.42 0.84
CA GLY A 138 -10.96 6.38 0.25
C GLY A 138 -10.04 5.76 -0.79
N ILE A 139 -9.55 6.59 -1.71
CA ILE A 139 -8.57 6.21 -2.72
C ILE A 139 -7.54 7.33 -2.89
N GLY A 140 -6.29 6.97 -3.13
CA GLY A 140 -5.27 7.92 -3.54
C GLY A 140 -4.11 7.27 -4.27
N ARG A 141 -3.36 8.09 -4.99
CA ARG A 141 -2.10 7.70 -5.64
C ARG A 141 -0.94 8.37 -4.96
N GLY A 142 0.19 7.67 -4.92
CA GLY A 142 1.45 8.21 -4.44
C GLY A 142 2.62 7.44 -5.00
N VAL A 143 3.81 7.77 -4.51
CA VAL A 143 5.05 7.13 -4.93
C VAL A 143 5.61 6.32 -3.76
N HIS A 144 5.90 5.04 -4.02
CA HIS A 144 6.65 4.20 -3.10
C HIS A 144 8.12 4.22 -3.51
N LYS A 145 8.99 4.65 -2.58
CA LYS A 145 10.44 4.61 -2.77
C LYS A 145 10.97 3.25 -2.36
N SER A 146 11.34 2.44 -3.34
CA SER A 146 12.03 1.17 -3.08
C SER A 146 13.45 1.41 -2.58
N VAL A 147 13.96 0.51 -1.73
CA VAL A 147 15.36 0.49 -1.24
C VAL A 147 16.39 0.49 -2.39
N GLY A 148 15.97 0.10 -3.61
CA GLY A 148 16.77 0.14 -4.85
C GLY A 148 16.59 1.39 -5.73
N GLY A 149 15.94 2.46 -5.26
CA GLY A 149 15.94 3.77 -5.93
C GLY A 149 15.03 3.95 -7.15
N SER A 150 14.17 2.98 -7.48
CA SER A 150 13.11 3.18 -8.47
C SER A 150 11.81 3.62 -7.78
N ASP A 151 11.43 4.87 -8.01
CA ASP A 151 10.13 5.42 -7.64
C ASP A 151 9.03 4.64 -8.38
N ARG A 152 8.09 4.06 -7.63
CA ARG A 152 6.96 3.30 -8.20
C ARG A 152 5.66 3.95 -7.79
N GLU A 153 4.82 4.27 -8.76
CA GLU A 153 3.46 4.70 -8.45
C GLU A 153 2.66 3.56 -7.82
N ILE A 154 1.95 3.89 -6.74
CA ILE A 154 1.07 2.99 -6.00
C ILE A 154 -0.33 3.59 -5.91
N VAL A 155 -1.32 2.71 -5.75
CA VAL A 155 -2.70 3.05 -5.44
C VAL A 155 -2.98 2.55 -4.03
N SER A 156 -3.41 3.45 -3.15
CA SER A 156 -3.81 3.12 -1.79
C SER A 156 -5.32 3.26 -1.63
N LEU A 157 -5.92 2.29 -0.95
CA LEU A 157 -7.35 2.21 -0.67
C LEU A 157 -7.55 2.25 0.85
N ALA A 158 -8.33 3.20 1.34
CA ALA A 158 -8.82 3.19 2.71
C ALA A 158 -10.12 2.39 2.75
N LEU A 159 -10.17 1.35 3.57
CA LEU A 159 -11.30 0.43 3.67
C LEU A 159 -12.26 0.85 4.79
N ALA A 160 -13.48 0.31 4.74
CA ALA A 160 -14.55 0.67 5.65
C ALA A 160 -14.26 0.26 7.11
N ASP A 161 -13.43 -0.77 7.31
CA ASP A 161 -12.98 -1.24 8.62
C ASP A 161 -11.82 -0.41 9.21
N GLY A 162 -11.43 0.65 8.50
CA GLY A 162 -10.33 1.55 8.85
C GLY A 162 -9.01 1.17 8.19
N SER A 163 -8.82 -0.09 7.76
CA SER A 163 -7.55 -0.58 7.24
C SER A 163 -7.16 0.06 5.91
N LEU A 164 -5.87 -0.03 5.57
CA LEU A 164 -5.35 0.45 4.31
C LEU A 164 -4.84 -0.72 3.47
N ALA A 165 -5.23 -0.77 2.20
CA ALA A 165 -4.66 -1.67 1.21
C ALA A 165 -3.80 -0.89 0.22
N THR A 166 -2.56 -1.31 0.01
CA THR A 166 -1.65 -0.69 -0.95
C THR A 166 -1.38 -1.63 -2.12
N LEU A 167 -1.62 -1.12 -3.32
CA LEU A 167 -1.53 -1.86 -4.57
C LEU A 167 -0.48 -1.22 -5.48
N TYR A 168 0.31 -2.07 -6.11
CA TYR A 168 1.17 -1.70 -7.22
C TYR A 168 0.60 -2.31 -8.50
N THR A 169 0.64 -1.55 -9.60
CA THR A 169 0.34 -2.04 -10.94
C THR A 169 1.12 -1.19 -11.94
N SER A 170 1.37 -1.73 -13.14
CA SER A 170 1.97 -0.97 -14.25
C SER A 170 1.03 0.09 -14.84
N GLN A 171 -0.27 0.00 -14.55
CA GLN A 171 -1.29 0.93 -15.07
C GLN A 171 -2.16 1.51 -13.93
N PRO A 172 -1.59 2.27 -12.99
CA PRO A 172 -2.30 2.75 -11.79
C PRO A 172 -3.45 3.69 -12.13
N GLY A 173 -3.31 4.53 -13.17
CA GLY A 173 -4.38 5.40 -13.65
C GLY A 173 -5.58 4.63 -14.20
N LEU A 174 -5.36 3.46 -14.82
CA LEU A 174 -6.46 2.64 -15.35
C LEU A 174 -7.23 1.95 -14.21
N LEU A 175 -6.53 1.46 -13.19
CA LEU A 175 -7.14 0.93 -11.96
C LEU A 175 -7.98 2.00 -11.25
N GLU A 176 -7.42 3.19 -11.07
CA GLU A 176 -8.09 4.31 -10.42
C GLU A 176 -9.34 4.76 -11.19
N ALA A 177 -9.22 4.96 -12.51
CA ALA A 177 -10.34 5.34 -13.36
C ALA A 177 -11.46 4.28 -13.31
N GLY A 178 -11.09 2.99 -13.37
CA GLY A 178 -12.03 1.88 -13.20
C GLY A 178 -12.75 1.96 -11.86
N LEU A 179 -12.03 2.10 -10.74
CA LEU A 179 -12.64 2.19 -9.41
C LEU A 179 -13.59 3.40 -9.29
N ARG A 180 -13.16 4.58 -9.76
CA ARG A 180 -13.96 5.81 -9.70
C ARG A 180 -15.25 5.73 -10.50
N GLU A 181 -15.21 5.12 -11.67
CA GLU A 181 -16.42 4.87 -12.47
C GLU A 181 -17.46 4.06 -11.69
N ARG A 182 -17.03 3.05 -10.92
CA ARG A 182 -17.98 2.27 -10.10
C ARG A 182 -18.44 2.98 -8.84
N PHE A 183 -17.58 3.78 -8.21
CA PHE A 183 -18.02 4.65 -7.12
C PHE A 183 -19.15 5.58 -7.59
N GLN A 184 -19.01 6.14 -8.80
CA GLN A 184 -20.05 6.96 -9.43
C GLN A 184 -21.33 6.17 -9.70
N ARG A 185 -21.25 4.95 -10.27
CA ARG A 185 -22.42 4.09 -10.48
C ARG A 185 -23.15 3.73 -9.19
N LEU A 186 -22.41 3.55 -8.09
CA LEU A 186 -22.97 3.25 -6.78
C LEU A 186 -23.47 4.49 -6.03
N GLY A 187 -23.21 5.71 -6.54
CA GLY A 187 -23.48 6.95 -5.83
C GLY A 187 -22.69 7.09 -4.53
N GLN A 188 -21.53 6.44 -4.44
CA GLN A 188 -20.72 6.39 -3.23
C GLN A 188 -19.75 7.56 -3.16
N ALA A 189 -19.79 8.31 -2.08
CA ALA A 189 -18.74 9.28 -1.75
C ALA A 189 -17.49 8.53 -1.28
N VAL A 190 -16.37 8.79 -1.94
CA VAL A 190 -15.06 8.21 -1.61
C VAL A 190 -14.09 9.36 -1.38
N ALA A 191 -13.43 9.36 -0.23
CA ALA A 191 -12.48 10.40 0.13
C ALA A 191 -11.21 10.31 -0.73
N GLU A 192 -10.68 11.47 -1.13
CA GLU A 192 -9.33 11.54 -1.68
C GLU A 192 -8.32 11.34 -0.57
N ILE A 193 -7.39 10.43 -0.77
CA ILE A 193 -6.20 10.29 0.08
C ILE A 193 -5.11 11.15 -0.59
N PRO A 194 -4.65 12.25 0.04
CA PRO A 194 -3.65 13.12 -0.56
C PRO A 194 -2.36 12.36 -0.92
N PRO A 195 -1.68 12.65 -2.05
CA PRO A 195 -0.46 11.95 -2.44
C PRO A 195 0.65 12.00 -1.40
N ALA A 196 0.82 13.16 -0.76
CA ALA A 196 1.76 13.30 0.34
C ALA A 196 1.38 12.42 1.55
N SER A 197 0.09 12.14 1.76
CA SER A 197 -0.35 11.16 2.75
C SER A 197 0.01 9.75 2.28
N VAL A 198 -0.23 9.39 1.00
CA VAL A 198 0.12 8.08 0.41
C VAL A 198 1.62 7.78 0.46
N GLU A 199 2.45 8.74 0.10
CA GLU A 199 3.93 8.65 0.16
C GLU A 199 4.46 8.50 1.59
N ARG A 200 3.65 8.89 2.58
CA ARG A 200 3.94 8.80 4.02
C ARG A 200 3.03 7.80 4.74
N LEU A 201 2.19 7.05 4.02
CA LEU A 201 1.43 5.94 4.58
C LEU A 201 2.49 4.94 4.98
N ASP A 202 2.70 4.81 6.28
CA ASP A 202 3.46 3.69 6.79
C ASP A 202 2.72 2.43 6.31
N PRO A 203 3.38 1.52 5.59
CA PRO A 203 2.74 0.27 5.19
C PRO A 203 2.27 -0.62 6.36
N ASP A 204 2.53 -0.22 7.61
CA ASP A 204 2.00 -0.84 8.83
C ASP A 204 0.72 -0.16 9.32
N ALA A 205 0.16 0.77 8.55
CA ALA A 205 -1.05 1.49 8.89
C ALA A 205 -2.26 0.55 8.96
N VAL A 206 -2.69 0.26 10.19
CA VAL A 206 -3.91 -0.50 10.49
C VAL A 206 -5.15 0.38 10.50
N ALA A 207 -5.01 1.70 10.63
CA ALA A 207 -6.08 2.65 10.33
C ALA A 207 -5.57 3.96 9.71
N ALA A 208 -6.32 4.54 8.77
CA ALA A 208 -6.02 5.84 8.19
C ALA A 208 -7.32 6.62 7.88
N GLY A 209 -7.28 7.95 8.01
CA GLY A 209 -8.44 8.77 7.68
C GLY A 209 -8.37 10.19 8.23
N GLN A 210 -9.33 11.01 7.84
CA GLN A 210 -9.40 12.39 8.29
C GLN A 210 -9.96 12.47 9.72
N LEU A 211 -9.23 13.15 10.59
CA LEU A 211 -9.67 13.48 11.95
C LEU A 211 -9.36 14.95 12.23
N TRP A 212 -10.24 15.61 12.96
CA TRP A 212 -10.02 16.92 13.54
C TRP A 212 -9.41 16.73 14.91
N HIS A 213 -8.37 17.48 15.24
CA HIS A 213 -7.73 17.43 16.54
C HIS A 213 -7.90 18.77 17.27
N HIS A 214 -8.21 18.70 18.56
CA HIS A 214 -8.24 19.89 19.43
C HIS A 214 -6.81 20.36 19.71
N TRP A 215 -6.35 21.31 18.92
CA TRP A 215 -5.00 21.84 19.02
C TRP A 215 -4.91 22.92 20.09
N VAL A 216 -4.09 22.69 21.12
CA VAL A 216 -3.78 23.70 22.15
C VAL A 216 -2.37 24.26 21.90
N PRO A 217 -2.24 25.48 21.37
CA PRO A 217 -0.93 26.10 21.16
C PRO A 217 -0.32 26.55 22.49
N ARG A 218 1.01 26.75 22.53
CA ARG A 218 1.70 27.32 23.70
C ARG A 218 1.22 28.74 24.03
N THR A 219 0.80 29.48 23.00
CA THR A 219 0.28 30.84 23.09
C THR A 219 -0.97 30.97 22.20
N GLY A 220 -2.05 31.53 22.74
CA GLY A 220 -3.32 31.72 22.02
C GLY A 220 -4.41 30.70 22.39
N PRO A 221 -5.63 30.86 21.82
CA PRO A 221 -6.76 29.99 22.12
C PRO A 221 -6.59 28.61 21.48
N ALA A 222 -7.17 27.59 22.12
CA ALA A 222 -7.28 26.27 21.53
C ALA A 222 -8.21 26.30 20.32
N VAL A 223 -7.87 25.55 19.28
CA VAL A 223 -8.60 25.52 18.01
C VAL A 223 -8.70 24.11 17.46
N TRP A 224 -9.79 23.80 16.80
CA TRP A 224 -9.92 22.54 16.06
C TRP A 224 -9.22 22.67 14.71
N LYS A 225 -8.32 21.74 14.41
CA LYS A 225 -7.62 21.67 13.13
C LYS A 225 -7.98 20.36 12.44
N SER A 226 -8.27 20.43 11.14
CA SER A 226 -8.37 19.23 10.31
C SER A 226 -6.98 18.66 10.05
N GLY A 227 -6.91 17.33 9.95
CA GLY A 227 -5.67 16.64 9.67
C GLY A 227 -5.90 15.19 9.30
N TRP A 228 -4.84 14.56 8.82
CA TRP A 228 -4.83 13.15 8.51
C TRP A 228 -4.27 12.35 9.69
N ALA A 229 -5.07 11.42 10.19
CA ALA A 229 -4.67 10.46 11.19
C ALA A 229 -4.20 9.16 10.54
N LEU A 230 -3.19 8.56 11.16
CA LEU A 230 -2.59 7.29 10.81
C LEU A 230 -2.37 6.51 12.09
N LEU A 231 -2.79 5.26 12.14
CA LEU A 231 -2.46 4.32 13.19
C LEU A 231 -1.68 3.17 12.57
N THR A 232 -0.46 2.93 13.05
CA THR A 232 0.30 1.73 12.76
C THR A 232 0.13 0.71 13.90
N GLY A 233 0.76 -0.47 13.77
CA GLY A 233 0.82 -1.42 14.88
C GLY A 233 1.45 -0.86 16.17
N THR A 234 2.29 0.18 16.06
CA THR A 234 3.11 0.69 17.18
C THR A 234 2.91 2.18 17.48
N GLU A 235 2.33 2.96 16.56
CA GLU A 235 2.25 4.41 16.70
C GLU A 235 0.92 4.96 16.13
N PHE A 236 0.31 5.89 16.86
CA PHE A 236 -0.76 6.75 16.37
C PHE A 236 -0.18 8.12 16.04
N THR A 237 -0.31 8.54 14.79
CA THR A 237 0.13 9.85 14.30
C THR A 237 -1.06 10.65 13.78
N TRP A 238 -1.13 11.93 14.13
CA TRP A 238 -2.04 12.88 13.50
C TRP A 238 -1.27 14.09 12.98
N ARG A 239 -1.49 14.46 11.73
CA ARG A 239 -0.79 15.58 11.08
C ARG A 239 -1.79 16.59 10.53
N PRO A 240 -1.62 17.89 10.79
CA PRO A 240 -2.52 18.91 10.26
C PRO A 240 -2.42 19.01 8.74
N ASP A 241 -3.54 19.30 8.07
CA ASP A 241 -3.59 19.46 6.60
C ASP A 241 -2.73 20.64 6.10
N VAL A 242 -2.54 21.65 6.95
CA VAL A 242 -1.72 22.83 6.67
C VAL A 242 -0.42 22.74 7.47
N ALA A 243 0.72 22.93 6.80
CA ALA A 243 2.09 22.70 7.30
C ALA A 243 2.55 23.51 8.53
N HIS A 244 1.69 24.33 9.14
CA HIS A 244 2.02 25.22 10.26
C HIS A 244 1.77 24.59 11.64
N GLY A 245 1.82 23.26 11.78
CA GLY A 245 1.68 22.57 13.07
C GLY A 245 2.55 21.33 13.16
N ALA A 246 3.12 21.10 14.35
CA ALA A 246 3.81 19.85 14.65
C ALA A 246 2.84 18.67 14.54
N ALA A 247 3.30 17.54 14.01
CA ALA A 247 2.52 16.31 14.07
C ALA A 247 2.33 15.90 15.53
N LEU A 248 1.15 15.43 15.90
CA LEU A 248 1.00 14.65 17.11
C LEU A 248 1.46 13.22 16.79
N GLN A 249 2.38 12.71 17.61
CA GLN A 249 2.85 11.33 17.54
C GLN A 249 2.71 10.73 18.92
N LEU A 250 2.03 9.59 19.00
CA LEU A 250 1.74 8.86 20.23
C LEU A 250 2.11 7.39 20.01
N PRO A 251 3.17 6.88 20.65
CA PRO A 251 3.41 5.45 20.70
C PRO A 251 2.19 4.76 21.30
N VAL A 252 1.74 3.65 20.70
CA VAL A 252 0.57 2.89 21.18
C VAL A 252 0.82 2.38 22.60
N THR A 253 2.07 2.06 22.94
CA THR A 253 2.51 1.67 24.30
C THR A 253 2.35 2.79 25.35
N GLU A 254 2.28 4.05 24.92
CA GLU A 254 2.06 5.20 25.79
C GLU A 254 0.57 5.58 25.89
N ILE A 255 -0.34 4.84 25.25
CA ILE A 255 -1.79 5.08 25.33
C ILE A 255 -2.36 4.28 26.50
N TRP A 256 -2.78 4.98 27.55
CA TRP A 256 -3.32 4.38 28.78
C TRP A 256 -4.84 4.42 28.84
N GLY A 257 -5.46 5.33 28.08
CA GLY A 257 -6.90 5.55 28.11
C GLY A 257 -7.46 5.82 26.73
N LEU A 258 -8.60 5.19 26.43
CA LEU A 258 -9.37 5.41 25.22
C LEU A 258 -10.84 5.54 25.58
N ASP A 259 -11.41 6.72 25.36
CA ASP A 259 -12.82 6.98 25.62
C ASP A 259 -13.53 7.70 24.48
N ILE A 260 -14.86 7.63 24.47
CA ILE A 260 -15.70 8.48 23.62
C ILE A 260 -16.51 9.37 24.55
N ALA A 261 -16.31 10.67 24.44
CA ALA A 261 -16.94 11.63 25.33
C ALA A 261 -17.70 12.69 24.54
N ARG A 262 -18.83 13.13 25.09
CA ARG A 262 -19.56 14.31 24.60
C ARG A 262 -18.76 15.57 24.93
N ARG A 263 -18.46 16.40 23.92
CA ARG A 263 -17.74 17.68 24.09
C ARG A 263 -18.33 18.77 23.22
N GLU A 264 -18.31 20.00 23.73
CA GLU A 264 -18.71 21.20 22.98
C GLU A 264 -17.56 21.66 22.08
N LEU A 265 -17.80 21.71 20.76
CA LEU A 265 -16.81 22.02 19.74
C LEU A 265 -16.95 23.45 19.18
N GLY A 266 -17.54 24.36 19.96
CA GLY A 266 -17.84 25.72 19.53
C GLY A 266 -18.85 25.72 18.38
N VAL A 267 -18.46 26.22 17.20
CA VAL A 267 -19.38 26.37 16.04
C VAL A 267 -19.94 25.02 15.54
N LEU A 268 -19.26 23.91 15.84
CA LEU A 268 -19.70 22.56 15.47
C LEU A 268 -20.71 21.94 16.46
N GLY A 269 -20.98 22.63 17.57
CA GLY A 269 -21.86 22.22 18.67
C GLY A 269 -21.34 21.00 19.44
N GLU A 270 -22.21 20.39 20.23
CA GLU A 270 -21.88 19.16 20.94
C GLU A 270 -21.70 17.99 19.97
N ARG A 271 -20.55 17.33 20.04
CA ARG A 271 -20.28 16.08 19.33
C ARG A 271 -19.61 15.07 20.25
N ASP A 272 -19.68 13.82 19.82
CA ASP A 272 -18.87 12.78 20.40
C ASP A 272 -17.44 12.93 19.86
N VAL A 273 -16.47 12.84 20.76
CA VAL A 273 -15.04 12.90 20.41
C VAL A 273 -14.32 11.70 20.99
N LEU A 274 -13.35 11.20 20.24
CA LEU A 274 -12.37 10.22 20.71
C LEU A 274 -11.38 10.93 21.64
N VAL A 275 -11.31 10.49 22.88
CA VAL A 275 -10.34 10.94 23.88
C VAL A 275 -9.24 9.90 23.96
N ILE A 276 -8.01 10.30 23.62
CA ILE A 276 -6.81 9.47 23.78
C ILE A 276 -6.03 10.05 24.96
N THR A 277 -5.95 9.30 26.05
CA THR A 277 -5.10 9.65 27.20
C THR A 277 -3.76 8.96 27.04
N SER A 278 -2.71 9.74 26.83
CA SER A 278 -1.34 9.25 26.73
C SER A 278 -0.49 9.71 27.90
N GLY A 279 0.61 9.01 28.17
CA GLY A 279 1.55 9.43 29.18
C GLY A 279 2.85 8.65 29.18
N SER A 280 3.94 9.38 29.41
CA SER A 280 5.27 8.89 29.74
C SER A 280 5.74 9.54 31.04
N ASP A 281 6.47 8.79 31.87
CA ASP A 281 7.10 9.28 33.10
C ASP A 281 6.18 10.09 34.05
N GLY A 282 4.96 9.58 34.27
CA GLY A 282 4.02 10.10 35.28
C GLY A 282 3.26 11.37 34.89
N ARG A 283 3.47 11.93 33.69
CA ARG A 283 2.64 13.02 33.13
C ARG A 283 1.63 12.45 32.16
N ARG A 284 0.35 12.78 32.36
CA ARG A 284 -0.75 12.41 31.46
C ARG A 284 -1.18 13.59 30.63
N ALA A 285 -1.39 13.36 29.34
CA ALA A 285 -1.96 14.30 28.40
C ALA A 285 -3.21 13.69 27.76
N GLU A 286 -4.18 14.54 27.44
CA GLU A 286 -5.36 14.15 26.68
C GLU A 286 -5.31 14.80 25.30
N ALA A 287 -5.45 13.97 24.26
CA ALA A 287 -5.67 14.40 22.89
C ALA A 287 -7.11 14.10 22.49
N LEU A 288 -7.79 15.11 21.94
CA LEU A 288 -9.21 15.04 21.58
C LEU A 288 -9.36 15.04 20.06
N PHE A 289 -10.08 14.05 19.54
CA PHE A 289 -10.31 13.88 18.11
C PHE A 289 -11.79 13.84 17.77
N ALA A 290 -12.19 14.62 16.78
CA ALA A 290 -13.52 14.59 16.20
C ALA A 290 -13.42 14.12 14.74
N GLY A 291 -14.42 13.38 14.27
CA GLY A 291 -14.43 12.90 12.89
C GLY A 291 -15.45 11.81 12.68
N GLU A 292 -15.46 11.24 11.49
CA GLU A 292 -16.32 10.10 11.20
C GLU A 292 -15.74 8.82 11.81
N ARG A 293 -16.64 7.94 12.26
CA ARG A 293 -16.29 6.59 12.75
C ARG A 293 -15.26 6.56 13.88
N ILE A 294 -15.36 7.48 14.85
CA ILE A 294 -14.48 7.52 16.02
C ILE A 294 -14.52 6.25 16.88
N ASP A 295 -15.61 5.49 16.80
CA ASP A 295 -15.78 4.15 17.37
C ASP A 295 -14.87 3.11 16.69
N VAL A 296 -14.77 3.14 15.36
CA VAL A 296 -13.85 2.29 14.58
C VAL A 296 -12.41 2.64 14.92
N TRP A 297 -12.08 3.93 15.04
CA TRP A 297 -10.76 4.38 15.49
C TRP A 297 -10.42 3.87 16.90
N LYS A 298 -11.34 4.01 17.86
CA LYS A 298 -11.16 3.47 19.22
C LYS A 298 -10.89 1.96 19.19
N ALA A 299 -11.65 1.21 18.40
CA ALA A 299 -11.47 -0.23 18.25
C ALA A 299 -10.13 -0.59 17.59
N ALA A 300 -9.71 0.16 16.57
CA ALA A 300 -8.43 -0.05 15.88
C ALA A 300 -7.24 0.19 16.83
N ILE A 301 -7.23 1.29 17.59
CA ILE A 301 -6.16 1.60 18.55
C ILE A 301 -6.10 0.51 19.64
N ARG A 302 -7.26 0.08 20.16
CA ARG A 302 -7.32 -0.99 21.15
C ARG A 302 -6.76 -2.31 20.62
N ARG A 303 -7.08 -2.67 19.37
CA ARG A 303 -6.52 -3.88 18.74
C ARG A 303 -5.01 -3.79 18.56
N ALA A 304 -4.49 -2.62 18.16
CA ALA A 304 -3.05 -2.40 18.02
C ALA A 304 -2.34 -2.57 19.38
N ALA A 305 -2.88 -1.99 20.46
CA ALA A 305 -2.32 -2.14 21.80
C ALA A 305 -2.27 -3.61 22.27
N LEU A 306 -3.37 -4.36 22.09
CA LEU A 306 -3.43 -5.77 22.47
C LEU A 306 -2.48 -6.67 21.66
N ALA A 307 -2.20 -6.31 20.40
CA ALA A 307 -1.26 -7.06 19.56
C ALA A 307 0.19 -6.94 20.03
N ILE A 308 0.56 -5.82 20.67
CA ILE A 308 1.90 -5.61 21.24
C ILE A 308 2.09 -6.49 22.49
N ASP A 309 1.08 -6.54 23.37
CA ASP A 309 1.16 -7.31 24.62
C ASP A 309 1.22 -8.83 24.36
N GLY A 310 0.65 -9.31 23.25
CA GLY A 310 0.63 -10.73 22.89
C GLY A 310 1.92 -11.28 22.27
N ASP A 311 2.84 -10.43 21.80
CA ASP A 311 4.11 -10.83 21.16
C ASP A 311 5.27 -10.96 22.18
N GLY A 312 5.02 -10.64 23.46
CA GLY A 312 6.01 -10.67 24.55
C GLY A 312 6.16 -12.01 25.28
N ASP A 313 5.32 -13.01 24.97
CA ASP A 313 5.24 -14.30 25.68
C ASP A 313 5.62 -15.51 24.80
N ALA A 314 6.36 -15.30 23.70
CA ALA A 314 6.82 -16.35 22.77
C ALA A 314 8.34 -16.58 22.79
#